data_AF-A0A7X4AUP3-F1
#
_entry.id   AF-A0A7X4AUP3-F1
#
_cell.length_a   1.000
_cell.length_b   1.000
_cell.length_c   1.000
_cell.angle_alpha   90.00
_cell.angle_beta   90.00
_cell.angle_gamma   90.00
#
_symmetry.space_group_name_H-M   'P 1'
#
loop_
_entity.id
_entity.type
_entity.pdbx_description
1 polymer ?
#
loop_
_entity_poly.entity_id
_entity_poly.type
_entity_poly.pdbx_seq_one_letter_code
_entity_poly.pdbx_strand_id
1 'polypeptide(L)'
;MSDETVFERLNDEYRMRLSSEQIAEFEGLGQEEGITRMQAVAEWLSRVNVQNHDGVRITPALSALFTQTEDVKGTIGHLDGLREKTRHGQFDAGNELMRELEYHRFVSECGRQRDWPDEPEEQRALFDSLTVHQEQQDDPAILTDEDVRETRRAAYEAVEMLRFLCKFKAGTSRPVVVFGNERYGRDWVVQPLEPYLRDDFDIRYWRVQSHSSMRLTVPHWIGRWNRSGFPPEFWVEMSEVQPHIFVVDECSPRRTERYSKYARGVRDLVNWFMVFNDIRAEGDGSVYESESTLPAHHFPELRKWHEYVITKRDMQHYVEPGATYRIRHWAPELKPEVLMGDMVVPSRPAEMGKDAPTVVLTNPAIYRTEGDDLPEPLRGTRPYYFNDPEYRVREKIVPGFGAHGFETRVVGPTTDEYVIAARLQIEKEIAAMLDGTEQAG
;
A
#
# COMPACT_ATOMS: atom_id res chain seq x y z
N MET A 1 26.26 38.96 -18.81
CA MET A 1 24.80 38.82 -18.68
C MET A 1 24.30 38.89 -20.11
N SER A 2 23.82 37.79 -20.67
CA SER A 2 23.23 37.82 -22.02
C SER A 2 21.97 38.69 -21.95
N ASP A 3 21.81 39.58 -22.92
CA ASP A 3 20.56 40.32 -23.11
C ASP A 3 19.49 39.30 -23.50
N GLU A 4 18.59 39.01 -22.56
CA GLU A 4 17.43 38.15 -22.77
C GLU A 4 16.53 38.76 -23.86
N THR A 5 16.16 37.99 -24.88
CA THR A 5 15.35 38.51 -25.98
C THR A 5 13.93 38.79 -25.52
N VAL A 6 13.20 39.64 -26.26
CA VAL A 6 11.77 39.90 -25.97
C VAL A 6 10.97 38.58 -25.97
N PHE A 7 11.35 37.63 -26.83
CA PHE A 7 10.67 36.35 -26.98
C PHE A 7 10.99 35.37 -25.84
N GLU A 8 12.23 35.36 -25.34
CA GLU A 8 12.60 34.62 -24.12
C GLU A 8 11.76 35.09 -22.92
N ARG A 9 11.62 36.41 -22.73
CA ARG A 9 10.77 36.96 -21.66
C ARG A 9 9.31 36.56 -21.80
N LEU A 10 8.76 36.59 -23.02
CA LEU A 10 7.36 36.20 -23.25
C LEU A 10 7.14 34.70 -23.03
N ASN A 11 8.10 33.85 -23.43
CA ASN A 11 8.06 32.42 -23.17
C ASN A 11 8.00 32.11 -21.66
N ASP A 12 8.77 32.85 -20.85
CA ASP A 12 8.79 32.72 -19.40
C ASP A 12 7.54 33.33 -18.73
N GLU A 13 7.12 34.53 -19.14
CA GLU A 13 5.93 35.22 -18.64
C GLU A 13 4.68 34.34 -18.82
N TYR A 14 4.53 33.75 -20.01
CA TYR A 14 3.39 32.90 -20.34
C TYR A 14 3.60 31.42 -20.01
N ARG A 15 4.78 31.05 -19.48
CA ARG A 15 5.15 29.67 -19.12
C ARG A 15 4.93 28.68 -20.27
N MET A 16 5.23 29.09 -21.51
CA MET A 16 5.00 28.28 -22.71
C MET A 16 6.01 27.13 -22.84
N ARG A 17 7.18 27.23 -22.19
CA ARG A 17 8.24 26.21 -22.15
C ARG A 17 8.77 25.83 -23.55
N LEU A 18 8.86 26.81 -24.44
CA LEU A 18 9.50 26.65 -25.75
C LEU A 18 11.01 26.47 -25.59
N SER A 19 11.62 25.66 -26.46
CA SER A 19 13.07 25.57 -26.61
C SER A 19 13.64 26.81 -27.31
N SER A 20 14.96 27.02 -27.22
CA SER A 20 15.63 28.11 -27.94
C SER A 20 15.42 28.05 -29.46
N GLU A 21 15.33 26.84 -30.03
CA GLU A 21 15.05 26.65 -31.46
C GLU A 21 13.63 27.09 -31.81
N GLN A 22 12.64 26.70 -31.00
CA GLN A 22 11.25 27.12 -31.19
C GLN A 22 11.10 28.64 -31.03
N ILE A 23 11.79 29.25 -30.07
CA ILE A 23 11.83 30.72 -29.90
C ILE A 23 12.37 31.39 -31.17
N ALA A 24 13.46 30.86 -31.73
CA ALA A 24 14.06 31.40 -32.95
C ALA A 24 13.11 31.33 -34.17
N GLU A 25 12.22 30.33 -34.24
CA GLU A 25 11.19 30.26 -35.29
C GLU A 25 10.21 31.44 -35.21
N PHE A 26 9.78 31.83 -34.00
CA PHE A 26 8.92 33.01 -33.81
C PHE A 26 9.66 34.32 -34.07
N GLU A 27 10.95 34.40 -33.71
CA GLU A 27 11.81 35.55 -34.02
C GLU A 27 11.94 35.77 -35.54
N GLY A 28 12.01 34.69 -36.32
CA GLY A 28 12.12 34.71 -37.78
C GLY A 28 10.94 35.36 -38.51
N LEU A 29 9.79 35.51 -37.86
CA LEU A 29 8.60 36.18 -38.41
C LEU A 29 8.68 37.71 -38.37
N GLY A 30 9.66 38.25 -37.64
CA GLY A 30 9.74 39.66 -37.30
C GLY A 30 9.01 39.98 -35.99
N GLN A 31 9.46 41.05 -35.33
CA GLN A 31 9.10 41.34 -33.94
C GLN A 31 7.59 41.49 -33.70
N GLU A 32 6.88 42.24 -34.54
CA GLU A 32 5.45 42.51 -34.36
C GLU A 32 4.58 41.27 -34.56
N GLU A 33 4.82 40.53 -35.65
CA GLU A 33 4.07 39.32 -35.97
C GLU A 33 4.39 38.20 -34.97
N GLY A 34 5.67 37.94 -34.68
CA GLY A 34 6.08 36.90 -33.76
C GLY A 34 5.50 37.09 -32.34
N ILE A 35 5.51 38.31 -31.81
CA ILE A 35 4.89 38.63 -30.51
C ILE A 35 3.38 38.37 -30.56
N THR A 36 2.70 38.87 -31.60
CA THR A 36 1.25 38.71 -31.76
C THR A 36 0.86 37.23 -31.79
N ARG A 37 1.64 36.39 -32.48
CA ARG A 37 1.41 34.94 -32.52
C ARG A 37 1.66 34.26 -31.19
N MET A 38 2.80 34.55 -30.53
CA MET A 38 3.08 33.98 -29.21
C MET A 38 1.99 34.32 -28.21
N GLN A 39 1.48 35.56 -28.21
CA GLN A 39 0.37 35.97 -27.36
C GLN A 39 -0.91 35.18 -27.65
N ALA A 40 -1.25 34.97 -28.92
CA ALA A 40 -2.43 34.17 -29.29
C ALA A 40 -2.30 32.70 -28.85
N VAL A 41 -1.10 32.10 -29.01
CA VAL A 41 -0.82 30.73 -28.55
C VAL A 41 -0.84 30.66 -27.02
N ALA A 42 -0.25 31.63 -26.33
CA ALA A 42 -0.28 31.73 -24.86
C ALA A 42 -1.71 31.84 -24.32
N GLU A 43 -2.55 32.68 -24.94
CA GLU A 43 -3.96 32.82 -24.57
C GLU A 43 -4.70 31.49 -24.75
N TRP A 44 -4.46 30.78 -25.86
CA TRP A 44 -5.03 29.45 -26.07
C TRP A 44 -4.58 28.45 -25.01
N LEU A 45 -3.26 28.34 -24.76
CA LEU A 45 -2.69 27.46 -23.73
C LEU A 45 -3.29 27.74 -22.34
N SER A 46 -3.52 29.01 -21.99
CA SER A 46 -4.13 29.39 -20.71
C SER A 46 -5.55 28.84 -20.53
N ARG A 47 -6.29 28.63 -21.63
CA ARG A 47 -7.63 28.04 -21.63
C ARG A 47 -7.61 26.53 -21.62
N VAL A 48 -6.61 25.90 -22.26
CA VAL A 48 -6.58 24.45 -22.44
C VAL A 48 -5.77 23.71 -21.38
N ASN A 49 -4.82 24.38 -20.72
CA ASN A 49 -3.96 23.80 -19.67
C ASN A 49 -4.50 24.01 -18.25
N VAL A 50 -5.81 24.24 -18.11
CA VAL A 50 -6.47 24.46 -16.80
C VAL A 50 -6.38 23.20 -15.92
N GLN A 51 -6.30 22.02 -16.53
CA GLN A 51 -6.06 20.75 -15.84
C GLN A 51 -4.73 20.14 -16.31
N ASN A 52 -3.86 19.78 -15.37
CA ASN A 52 -2.49 19.36 -15.66
C ASN A 52 -2.36 18.14 -16.59
N HIS A 53 -3.41 17.32 -16.79
CA HIS A 53 -3.35 16.06 -17.53
C HIS A 53 -3.98 16.09 -18.94
N ASP A 54 -4.81 17.09 -19.26
CA ASP A 54 -5.50 17.25 -20.57
C ASP A 54 -4.99 18.49 -21.33
N GLY A 55 -3.86 19.03 -20.89
CA GLY A 55 -3.21 20.19 -21.49
C GLY A 55 -2.48 19.86 -22.79
N VAL A 56 -1.98 20.91 -23.44
CA VAL A 56 -1.13 20.88 -24.62
C VAL A 56 0.26 21.41 -24.27
N ARG A 57 1.27 20.72 -24.78
CA ARG A 57 2.67 21.18 -24.79
C ARG A 57 3.01 21.55 -26.22
N ILE A 58 3.60 22.73 -26.44
CA ILE A 58 4.00 23.16 -27.78
C ILE A 58 5.22 22.33 -28.22
N THR A 59 4.98 21.34 -29.07
CA THR A 59 6.03 20.52 -29.68
C THR A 59 6.64 21.22 -30.89
N PRO A 60 7.76 20.74 -31.44
CA PRO A 60 8.34 21.31 -32.66
C PRO A 60 7.35 21.35 -33.83
N ALA A 61 6.53 20.30 -34.02
CA ALA A 61 5.51 20.26 -35.06
C ALA A 61 4.43 21.33 -34.88
N LEU A 62 3.97 21.56 -33.64
CA LEU A 62 3.00 22.63 -33.34
C LEU A 62 3.64 24.02 -33.47
N SER A 63 4.90 24.19 -33.06
CA SER A 63 5.65 25.44 -33.25
C SER A 63 5.77 25.81 -34.73
N ALA A 64 6.19 24.84 -35.56
CA ALA A 64 6.27 25.01 -37.00
C ALA A 64 4.90 25.34 -37.63
N LEU A 65 3.82 24.70 -37.17
CA LEU A 65 2.47 25.01 -37.63
C LEU A 65 2.07 26.47 -37.31
N PHE A 66 2.34 26.93 -36.09
CA PHE A 66 2.02 28.31 -35.68
C PHE A 66 2.88 29.36 -36.38
N THR A 67 4.10 29.03 -36.77
CA THR A 67 5.01 29.98 -37.45
C THR A 67 4.80 30.00 -38.97
N GLN A 68 4.32 28.92 -39.57
CA GLN A 68 4.10 28.83 -41.02
C GLN A 68 2.69 29.21 -41.48
N THR A 69 1.70 29.20 -40.59
CA THR A 69 0.31 29.53 -40.94
C THR A 69 0.11 31.02 -41.27
N GLU A 70 -0.84 31.35 -42.15
CA GLU A 70 -1.29 32.73 -42.38
C GLU A 70 -2.43 33.13 -41.42
N ASP A 71 -3.17 32.16 -40.88
CA ASP A 71 -4.29 32.37 -39.95
C ASP A 71 -4.11 31.57 -38.66
N VAL A 72 -3.48 32.20 -37.68
CA VAL A 72 -3.20 31.60 -36.36
C VAL A 72 -4.49 31.31 -35.60
N LYS A 73 -5.52 32.15 -35.73
CA LYS A 73 -6.80 31.95 -35.04
C LYS A 73 -7.57 30.77 -35.62
N GLY A 74 -7.62 30.67 -36.95
CA GLY A 74 -8.18 29.50 -37.65
C GLY A 74 -7.42 28.22 -37.31
N THR A 75 -6.09 28.30 -37.21
CA THR A 75 -5.24 27.18 -36.79
C THR A 75 -5.56 26.71 -35.36
N ILE A 76 -5.69 27.64 -34.41
CA ILE A 76 -6.12 27.33 -33.03
C ILE A 76 -7.50 26.66 -33.02
N GLY A 77 -8.47 27.21 -33.78
CA GLY A 77 -9.81 26.62 -33.90
C GLY A 77 -9.80 25.21 -34.50
N HIS A 78 -8.90 24.96 -35.45
CA HIS A 78 -8.68 23.62 -36.01
C HIS A 78 -8.14 22.65 -34.96
N LEU A 79 -7.11 23.04 -34.20
CA LEU A 79 -6.53 22.22 -33.12
C LEU A 79 -7.56 21.92 -32.03
N ASP A 80 -8.37 22.90 -31.61
CA ASP A 80 -9.48 22.67 -30.67
C ASP A 80 -10.50 21.67 -31.23
N GLY A 81 -10.81 21.75 -32.53
CA GLY A 81 -11.65 20.77 -33.21
C GLY A 81 -11.06 19.35 -33.23
N LEU A 82 -9.74 19.22 -33.40
CA LEU A 82 -9.06 17.91 -33.31
C LEU A 82 -9.12 17.35 -31.89
N ARG A 83 -8.85 18.17 -30.86
CA ARG A 83 -8.97 17.76 -29.45
C ARG A 83 -10.39 17.30 -29.11
N GLU A 84 -11.39 18.00 -29.61
CA GLU A 84 -12.79 17.62 -29.36
C GLU A 84 -13.16 16.29 -30.02
N LYS A 85 -12.64 16.02 -31.22
CA LYS A 85 -12.78 14.70 -31.87
C LYS A 85 -12.12 13.60 -31.05
N THR A 86 -10.90 13.82 -30.56
CA THR A 86 -10.20 12.87 -29.69
C THR A 86 -11.03 12.53 -28.45
N ARG A 87 -11.58 13.55 -27.76
CA ARG A 87 -12.45 13.34 -26.59
C ARG A 87 -13.70 12.52 -26.91
N HIS A 88 -14.23 12.64 -28.12
CA HIS A 88 -15.39 11.89 -28.60
C HIS A 88 -15.07 10.51 -29.18
N GLY A 89 -13.87 9.97 -28.99
CA GLY A 89 -13.52 8.63 -29.45
C GLY A 89 -13.18 8.56 -30.94
N GLN A 90 -12.88 9.70 -31.56
CA GLN A 90 -12.58 9.82 -32.99
C GLN A 90 -11.11 10.15 -33.24
N PHE A 91 -10.22 9.71 -32.34
CA PHE A 91 -8.78 9.86 -32.53
C PHE A 91 -8.29 9.06 -33.75
N ASP A 92 -7.44 9.68 -34.55
CA ASP A 92 -6.75 9.05 -35.67
C ASP A 92 -5.24 9.06 -35.43
N ALA A 93 -4.67 7.88 -35.16
CA ALA A 93 -3.22 7.73 -34.95
C ALA A 93 -2.40 8.03 -36.22
N GLY A 94 -3.02 8.06 -37.40
CA GLY A 94 -2.39 8.52 -38.64
C GLY A 94 -2.32 10.05 -38.76
N ASN A 95 -3.06 10.79 -37.94
CA ASN A 95 -3.05 12.25 -37.92
C ASN A 95 -1.96 12.76 -36.96
N GLU A 96 -0.88 13.30 -37.52
CA GLU A 96 0.26 13.82 -36.77
C GLU A 96 -0.15 14.90 -35.75
N LEU A 97 -1.01 15.84 -36.13
CA LEU A 97 -1.44 16.91 -35.21
C LEU A 97 -2.25 16.37 -34.03
N MET A 98 -3.12 15.37 -34.28
CA MET A 98 -3.82 14.69 -33.18
C MET A 98 -2.83 14.01 -32.23
N ARG A 99 -1.79 13.35 -32.74
CA ARG A 99 -0.73 12.77 -31.88
C ARG A 99 -0.02 13.85 -31.07
N GLU A 100 0.45 14.91 -31.71
CA GLU A 100 1.21 15.97 -31.02
C GLU A 100 0.42 16.64 -29.88
N LEU A 101 -0.91 16.75 -30.04
CA LEU A 101 -1.81 17.24 -29.00
C LEU A 101 -1.88 16.33 -27.75
N GLU A 102 -1.60 15.02 -27.89
CA GLU A 102 -1.58 14.05 -26.79
C GLU A 102 -0.23 13.96 -26.07
N TYR A 103 0.83 14.58 -26.61
CA TYR A 103 2.19 14.43 -26.07
C TYR A 103 2.32 14.89 -24.62
N HIS A 104 1.61 15.96 -24.24
CA HIS A 104 1.61 16.46 -22.86
C HIS A 104 1.03 15.44 -21.88
N ARG A 105 -0.04 14.75 -22.27
CA ARG A 105 -0.67 13.69 -21.46
C ARG A 105 0.29 12.51 -21.28
N PHE A 106 0.97 12.10 -22.35
CA PHE A 106 2.01 11.07 -22.28
C PHE A 106 3.18 11.47 -21.34
N VAL A 107 3.72 12.68 -21.46
CA VAL A 107 4.80 13.18 -20.59
C VAL A 107 4.35 13.25 -19.13
N SER A 108 3.12 13.72 -18.89
CA SER A 108 2.55 13.75 -17.54
C SER A 108 2.44 12.34 -16.93
N GLU A 109 2.20 11.32 -17.75
CA GLU A 109 2.11 9.95 -17.30
C GLU A 109 3.50 9.32 -17.10
N CYS A 110 4.50 9.65 -17.92
CA CYS A 110 5.90 9.27 -17.68
C CYS A 110 6.36 9.65 -16.27
N GLY A 111 6.04 10.87 -15.80
CA GLY A 111 6.38 11.33 -14.45
C GLY A 111 5.67 10.59 -13.30
N ARG A 112 4.73 9.68 -13.60
CA ARG A 112 4.06 8.81 -12.61
C ARG A 112 4.53 7.35 -12.69
N GLN A 113 5.09 6.95 -13.82
CA GLN A 113 5.43 5.57 -14.11
C GLN A 113 6.92 5.34 -13.85
N ARG A 114 7.22 4.59 -12.79
CA ARG A 114 8.61 4.36 -12.32
C ARG A 114 9.55 3.80 -13.39
N ASP A 115 9.02 2.99 -14.31
CA ASP A 115 9.80 2.25 -15.31
C ASP A 115 9.71 2.87 -16.71
N TRP A 116 9.18 4.10 -16.83
CA TRP A 116 9.09 4.86 -18.08
C TRP A 116 10.21 5.91 -18.15
N PRO A 117 10.54 6.43 -19.36
CA PRO A 117 11.63 7.39 -19.51
C PRO A 117 11.36 8.72 -18.80
N ASP A 118 12.35 9.20 -18.07
CA ASP A 118 12.33 10.51 -17.41
C ASP A 118 12.91 11.61 -18.32
N GLU A 119 13.83 11.26 -19.22
CA GLU A 119 14.52 12.22 -20.08
C GLU A 119 13.68 12.62 -21.31
N PRO A 120 13.61 13.92 -21.67
CA PRO A 120 12.76 14.39 -22.76
C PRO A 120 12.99 13.73 -24.12
N GLU A 121 14.25 13.40 -24.45
CA GLU A 121 14.62 12.75 -25.71
C GLU A 121 14.12 11.30 -25.76
N GLU A 122 14.25 10.56 -24.66
CA GLU A 122 13.76 9.19 -24.54
C GLU A 122 12.22 9.15 -24.51
N GLN A 123 11.59 10.11 -23.83
CA GLN A 123 10.14 10.32 -23.87
C GLN A 123 9.65 10.54 -25.30
N ARG A 124 10.30 11.45 -26.05
CA ARG A 124 9.93 11.70 -27.44
C ARG A 124 10.08 10.46 -28.31
N ALA A 125 11.22 9.75 -28.19
CA ALA A 125 11.47 8.53 -28.95
C ALA A 125 10.41 7.44 -28.67
N LEU A 126 10.05 7.24 -27.39
CA LEU A 126 8.99 6.31 -27.01
C LEU A 126 7.63 6.75 -27.57
N PHE A 127 7.28 8.03 -27.44
CA PHE A 127 6.02 8.59 -27.95
C PHE A 127 5.86 8.40 -29.47
N ASP A 128 6.94 8.63 -30.22
CA ASP A 128 6.95 8.48 -31.68
C ASP A 128 6.76 7.02 -32.11
N SER A 129 7.19 6.07 -31.27
CA SER A 129 7.06 4.63 -31.50
C SER A 129 5.71 4.02 -31.07
N LEU A 130 4.84 4.80 -30.42
CA LEU A 130 3.56 4.31 -29.92
C LEU A 130 2.66 3.81 -31.06
N THR A 131 1.97 2.71 -30.79
CA THR A 131 1.03 2.08 -31.73
C THR A 131 -0.38 2.09 -31.16
N VAL A 132 -1.37 1.84 -32.02
CA VAL A 132 -2.76 1.65 -31.57
C VAL A 132 -2.84 0.34 -30.77
N HIS A 133 -3.29 0.44 -29.53
CA HIS A 133 -3.52 -0.72 -28.68
C HIS A 133 -4.71 -1.53 -29.16
N GLN A 134 -4.62 -2.85 -28.94
CA GLN A 134 -5.80 -3.70 -28.95
C GLN A 134 -6.67 -3.41 -27.71
N GLU A 135 -7.88 -3.94 -27.70
CA GLU A 135 -8.74 -3.90 -26.52
C GLU A 135 -8.05 -4.53 -25.31
N GLN A 136 -8.38 -4.04 -24.11
CA GLN A 136 -7.87 -4.60 -22.86
C GLN A 136 -8.26 -6.08 -22.77
N GLN A 137 -7.28 -6.94 -22.49
CA GLN A 137 -7.52 -8.35 -22.22
C GLN A 137 -7.37 -8.58 -20.72
N ASP A 138 -8.28 -9.37 -20.15
CA ASP A 138 -8.21 -9.80 -18.76
C ASP A 138 -7.43 -11.12 -18.71
N ASP A 139 -6.20 -11.05 -18.21
CA ASP A 139 -5.35 -12.23 -18.01
C ASP A 139 -5.49 -12.72 -16.56
N PRO A 140 -6.11 -13.88 -16.29
CA PRO A 140 -6.23 -14.37 -14.94
C PRO A 140 -4.85 -14.69 -14.35
N ALA A 141 -4.67 -14.41 -13.06
CA ALA A 141 -3.46 -14.82 -12.36
C ALA A 141 -3.37 -16.36 -12.28
N ILE A 142 -2.28 -16.91 -12.83
CA ILE A 142 -1.98 -18.35 -12.77
C ILE A 142 -0.85 -18.57 -11.76
N LEU A 143 -1.13 -19.36 -10.74
CA LEU A 143 -0.13 -19.77 -9.76
C LEU A 143 0.85 -20.78 -10.39
N THR A 144 2.14 -20.59 -10.12
CA THR A 144 3.17 -21.57 -10.50
C THR A 144 3.17 -22.77 -9.55
N ASP A 145 3.86 -23.86 -9.92
CA ASP A 145 4.05 -25.00 -9.03
C ASP A 145 4.78 -24.61 -7.72
N GLU A 146 5.64 -23.59 -7.75
CA GLU A 146 6.27 -23.05 -6.54
C GLU A 146 5.23 -22.36 -5.68
N ASP A 147 4.41 -21.48 -6.25
CA ASP A 147 3.36 -20.78 -5.49
C ASP A 147 2.39 -21.78 -4.84
N VAL A 148 1.97 -22.82 -5.57
CA VAL A 148 1.09 -23.87 -5.01
C VAL A 148 1.75 -24.58 -3.82
N ARG A 149 3.05 -24.91 -3.88
CA ARG A 149 3.76 -25.49 -2.71
C ARG A 149 3.79 -24.52 -1.54
N GLU A 150 4.01 -23.24 -1.79
CA GLU A 150 4.07 -22.21 -0.74
C GLU A 150 2.69 -21.93 -0.13
N THR A 151 1.60 -22.09 -0.90
CA THR A 151 0.23 -22.01 -0.34
C THR A 151 -0.06 -23.12 0.65
N ARG A 152 0.48 -24.33 0.45
CA ARG A 152 0.35 -25.45 1.42
C ARG A 152 1.02 -25.13 2.74
N ARG A 153 2.19 -24.51 2.69
CA ARG A 153 2.87 -24.02 3.88
C ARG A 153 2.00 -23.01 4.64
N ALA A 154 1.51 -21.97 3.96
CA ALA A 154 0.70 -20.93 4.58
C ALA A 154 -0.59 -21.50 5.19
N ALA A 155 -1.23 -22.46 4.48
CA ALA A 155 -2.38 -23.20 4.99
C ALA A 155 -2.04 -23.97 6.28
N TYR A 156 -0.91 -24.66 6.33
CA TYR A 156 -0.48 -25.38 7.53
C TYR A 156 -0.25 -24.44 8.73
N GLU A 157 0.45 -23.33 8.51
CA GLU A 157 0.70 -22.30 9.53
C GLU A 157 -0.62 -21.70 10.05
N ALA A 158 -1.58 -21.44 9.16
CA ALA A 158 -2.92 -20.98 9.51
C ALA A 158 -3.72 -22.04 10.31
N VAL A 159 -3.66 -23.31 9.93
CA VAL A 159 -4.33 -24.42 10.65
C VAL A 159 -3.79 -24.58 12.07
N GLU A 160 -2.47 -24.45 12.27
CA GLU A 160 -1.88 -24.49 13.62
C GLU A 160 -2.38 -23.33 14.48
N MET A 161 -2.55 -22.15 13.90
CA MET A 161 -3.18 -21.02 14.58
C MET A 161 -4.66 -21.28 14.88
N LEU A 162 -5.44 -21.81 13.94
CA LEU A 162 -6.85 -22.16 14.14
C LEU A 162 -7.00 -23.13 15.32
N ARG A 163 -6.21 -24.19 15.37
CA ARG A 163 -6.20 -25.17 16.46
C ARG A 163 -5.93 -24.50 17.82
N PHE A 164 -4.97 -23.57 17.86
CA PHE A 164 -4.70 -22.79 19.06
C PHE A 164 -5.89 -21.90 19.46
N LEU A 165 -6.47 -21.16 18.51
CA LEU A 165 -7.61 -20.28 18.74
C LEU A 165 -8.82 -21.05 19.28
N CYS A 166 -9.20 -22.16 18.67
CA CYS A 166 -10.31 -22.99 19.12
C CYS A 166 -10.09 -23.50 20.55
N LYS A 167 -8.87 -23.96 20.86
CA LYS A 167 -8.50 -24.39 22.21
C LYS A 167 -8.55 -23.24 23.22
N PHE A 168 -8.12 -22.05 22.81
CA PHE A 168 -8.17 -20.85 23.65
C PHE A 168 -9.61 -20.44 23.94
N LYS A 169 -10.45 -20.35 22.90
CA LYS A 169 -11.87 -19.99 23.00
C LYS A 169 -12.65 -20.96 23.88
N ALA A 170 -12.37 -22.25 23.81
CA ALA A 170 -12.99 -23.25 24.69
C ALA A 170 -12.69 -23.03 26.18
N GLY A 171 -11.60 -22.32 26.50
CA GLY A 171 -11.20 -21.99 27.87
C GLY A 171 -11.71 -20.65 28.39
N THR A 172 -12.47 -19.87 27.62
CA THR A 172 -12.91 -18.52 28.03
C THR A 172 -14.35 -18.23 27.61
N SER A 173 -15.10 -17.57 28.49
CA SER A 173 -16.44 -17.05 28.19
C SER A 173 -16.40 -15.67 27.55
N ARG A 174 -15.28 -14.97 27.63
CA ARG A 174 -15.09 -13.63 27.08
C ARG A 174 -15.08 -13.68 25.54
N PRO A 175 -15.65 -12.68 24.85
CA PRO A 175 -15.56 -12.60 23.39
C PRO A 175 -14.10 -12.58 22.93
N VAL A 176 -13.83 -13.11 21.75
CA VAL A 176 -12.48 -13.17 21.18
C VAL A 176 -12.49 -12.46 19.83
N VAL A 177 -11.68 -11.42 19.73
CA VAL A 177 -11.47 -10.65 18.50
C VAL A 177 -10.18 -11.12 17.86
N VAL A 178 -10.25 -11.50 16.57
CA VAL A 178 -9.09 -11.84 15.75
C VAL A 178 -8.83 -10.72 14.76
N PHE A 179 -7.75 -9.99 15.01
CA PHE A 179 -7.28 -8.88 14.20
C PHE A 179 -6.19 -9.35 13.23
N GLY A 180 -6.51 -9.38 11.93
CA GLY A 180 -5.52 -9.61 10.87
C GLY A 180 -4.91 -8.29 10.39
N ASN A 181 -3.61 -8.09 10.58
CA ASN A 181 -2.92 -6.93 9.99
C ASN A 181 -2.96 -7.01 8.46
N GLU A 182 -3.28 -5.90 7.79
CA GLU A 182 -3.42 -5.85 6.32
C GLU A 182 -2.16 -6.35 5.60
N ARG A 183 -2.34 -7.03 4.45
CA ARG A 183 -1.40 -7.94 3.79
C ARG A 183 -1.34 -9.30 4.49
N TYR A 184 -0.55 -9.45 5.54
CA TYR A 184 -0.18 -10.77 6.03
C TYR A 184 -1.17 -11.48 6.89
N GLY A 185 -1.38 -10.89 8.07
CA GLY A 185 -2.30 -11.43 9.03
C GLY A 185 -3.67 -11.57 8.39
N ARG A 186 -4.05 -10.61 7.54
CA ARG A 186 -5.28 -10.69 6.74
C ARG A 186 -5.23 -11.75 5.65
N ASP A 187 -4.48 -11.52 4.56
CA ASP A 187 -4.72 -12.19 3.28
C ASP A 187 -4.28 -13.66 3.29
N TRP A 188 -3.30 -14.02 4.13
CA TRP A 188 -2.70 -15.36 4.12
C TRP A 188 -3.10 -16.23 5.31
N VAL A 189 -3.66 -15.64 6.37
CA VAL A 189 -3.97 -16.36 7.61
C VAL A 189 -5.42 -16.15 8.04
N VAL A 190 -5.78 -14.96 8.51
CA VAL A 190 -7.10 -14.73 9.14
C VAL A 190 -8.23 -14.81 8.12
N GLN A 191 -8.06 -14.24 6.93
CA GLN A 191 -9.11 -14.28 5.91
C GLN A 191 -9.39 -15.71 5.39
N PRO A 192 -8.36 -16.51 5.03
CA PRO A 192 -8.57 -17.94 4.73
C PRO A 192 -9.25 -18.74 5.85
N LEU A 193 -9.07 -18.32 7.11
CA LEU A 193 -9.67 -18.98 8.28
C LEU A 193 -11.09 -18.51 8.61
N GLU A 194 -11.61 -17.45 7.98
CA GLU A 194 -12.93 -16.91 8.28
C GLU A 194 -14.05 -17.98 8.34
N PRO A 195 -14.16 -18.93 7.38
CA PRO A 195 -15.21 -19.95 7.42
C PRO A 195 -15.19 -20.82 8.69
N TYR A 196 -14.04 -20.94 9.35
CA TYR A 196 -13.82 -21.78 10.53
C TYR A 196 -13.86 -20.98 11.85
N LEU A 197 -13.97 -19.64 11.78
CA LEU A 197 -13.92 -18.74 12.93
C LEU A 197 -15.24 -17.96 13.15
N ARG A 198 -16.06 -17.74 12.13
CA ARG A 198 -17.18 -16.77 12.15
C ARG A 198 -18.24 -16.94 13.25
N ASP A 199 -18.42 -18.13 13.80
CA ASP A 199 -19.46 -18.37 14.82
C ASP A 199 -18.99 -18.04 16.25
N ASP A 200 -17.69 -18.13 16.51
CA ASP A 200 -17.10 -18.05 17.86
C ASP A 200 -16.19 -16.83 18.06
N PHE A 201 -15.86 -16.12 16.97
CA PHE A 201 -14.86 -15.06 16.96
C PHE A 201 -15.33 -13.84 16.15
N ASP A 202 -14.97 -12.65 16.63
CA ASP A 202 -15.15 -11.41 15.91
C ASP A 202 -13.91 -11.11 15.06
N ILE A 203 -14.06 -11.08 13.75
CA ILE A 203 -12.94 -10.93 12.82
C ILE A 203 -12.83 -9.48 12.36
N ARG A 204 -11.64 -8.89 12.45
CA ARG A 204 -11.38 -7.47 12.12
C ARG A 204 -10.12 -7.31 11.29
N TYR A 205 -10.14 -6.33 10.39
CA TYR A 205 -9.00 -5.96 9.55
C TYR A 205 -8.72 -4.46 9.68
N TRP A 206 -7.52 -4.16 10.10
CA TRP A 206 -6.96 -2.81 10.25
C TRP A 206 -5.49 -2.86 9.82
N ARG A 207 -4.93 -1.70 9.46
CA ARG A 207 -3.55 -1.62 8.96
C ARG A 207 -2.64 -0.99 10.00
N VAL A 208 -1.55 -1.68 10.31
CA VAL A 208 -0.42 -1.08 11.03
C VAL A 208 0.84 -1.22 10.18
N GLN A 209 1.34 -0.09 9.70
CA GLN A 209 2.43 -0.05 8.73
C GLN A 209 3.80 -0.22 9.39
N SER A 210 4.44 -1.36 9.17
CA SER A 210 5.79 -1.63 9.71
C SER A 210 6.91 -0.74 9.14
N HIS A 211 6.77 -0.17 7.94
CA HIS A 211 7.84 0.60 7.30
C HIS A 211 7.98 2.02 7.84
N SER A 212 6.90 2.58 8.40
CA SER A 212 6.85 3.92 9.03
C SER A 212 7.01 3.87 10.56
N SER A 213 7.16 2.66 11.12
CA SER A 213 7.33 2.40 12.56
C SER A 213 8.70 2.80 13.10
N MET A 214 8.71 3.61 14.17
CA MET A 214 9.88 3.98 14.97
C MET A 214 9.70 3.54 16.43
N ARG A 215 10.78 3.43 17.20
CA ARG A 215 10.77 2.86 18.57
C ARG A 215 9.64 3.36 19.49
N LEU A 216 9.36 4.66 19.45
CA LEU A 216 8.34 5.31 20.29
C LEU A 216 7.02 5.58 19.54
N THR A 217 6.83 4.97 18.36
CA THR A 217 5.63 5.22 17.57
C THR A 217 4.38 4.73 18.30
N VAL A 218 3.35 5.58 18.31
CA VAL A 218 2.00 5.27 18.79
C VAL A 218 1.00 5.58 17.68
N PRO A 219 0.27 4.57 17.13
CA PRO A 219 -0.78 4.77 16.13
C PRO A 219 -1.86 5.77 16.61
N HIS A 220 -2.28 6.69 15.72
CA HIS A 220 -3.25 7.73 16.02
C HIS A 220 -3.89 8.33 14.76
N TRP A 221 -5.08 8.91 14.93
CA TRP A 221 -5.89 9.51 13.87
C TRP A 221 -5.82 11.04 13.92
N ILE A 222 -4.71 11.65 13.51
CA ILE A 222 -4.63 13.12 13.38
C ILE A 222 -4.66 13.47 11.88
N GLY A 223 -5.50 14.41 11.47
CA GLY A 223 -5.72 14.74 10.04
C GLY A 223 -4.47 15.14 9.23
N ARG A 224 -3.34 15.45 9.87
CA ARG A 224 -2.06 15.72 9.20
C ARG A 224 -1.18 14.46 9.01
N TRP A 225 -1.39 13.44 9.84
CA TRP A 225 -0.63 12.19 9.90
C TRP A 225 -1.58 11.06 10.30
N ASN A 226 -2.19 10.40 9.32
CA ASN A 226 -2.99 9.21 9.61
C ASN A 226 -2.04 8.02 9.83
N ARG A 227 -1.85 7.61 11.08
CA ARG A 227 -1.20 6.35 11.43
C ARG A 227 -2.28 5.43 11.96
N SER A 228 -2.94 4.71 11.05
CA SER A 228 -4.04 3.81 11.34
C SER A 228 -3.78 2.96 12.59
N GLY A 229 -4.61 3.15 13.61
CA GLY A 229 -4.70 2.31 14.81
C GLY A 229 -6.07 1.66 14.87
N PHE A 230 -6.49 1.25 16.06
CA PHE A 230 -7.89 0.84 16.26
C PHE A 230 -8.84 2.03 16.06
N PRO A 231 -10.06 1.84 15.55
CA PRO A 231 -11.03 2.92 15.41
C PRO A 231 -11.74 3.20 16.76
N PRO A 232 -12.26 4.42 17.00
CA PRO A 232 -12.84 4.80 18.30
C PRO A 232 -13.95 3.87 18.81
N GLU A 233 -14.80 3.35 17.93
CA GLU A 233 -15.84 2.38 18.28
C GLU A 233 -15.27 1.10 18.92
N PHE A 234 -14.09 0.67 18.48
CA PHE A 234 -13.43 -0.48 19.07
C PHE A 234 -12.81 -0.14 20.43
N TRP A 235 -12.41 1.12 20.67
CA TRP A 235 -11.89 1.53 21.98
C TRP A 235 -12.99 1.47 23.05
N VAL A 236 -14.22 1.85 22.67
CA VAL A 236 -15.42 1.73 23.52
C VAL A 236 -15.69 0.25 23.81
N GLU A 237 -15.73 -0.59 22.78
CA GLU A 237 -15.91 -2.04 22.94
C GLU A 237 -14.84 -2.65 23.87
N MET A 238 -13.58 -2.24 23.70
CA MET A 238 -12.49 -2.66 24.56
C MET A 238 -12.62 -2.19 26.02
N SER A 239 -13.30 -1.07 26.27
CA SER A 239 -13.54 -0.53 27.61
C SER A 239 -14.71 -1.23 28.30
N GLU A 240 -15.80 -1.48 27.56
CA GLU A 240 -17.06 -2.01 28.07
C GLU A 240 -17.09 -3.54 28.11
N VAL A 241 -16.75 -4.19 26.99
CA VAL A 241 -16.82 -5.65 26.80
C VAL A 241 -15.51 -6.30 27.18
N GLN A 242 -14.40 -5.62 26.92
CA GLN A 242 -13.01 -6.07 27.11
C GLN A 242 -12.69 -7.45 26.47
N PRO A 243 -12.94 -7.68 25.18
CA PRO A 243 -12.66 -8.98 24.54
C PRO A 243 -11.20 -9.43 24.70
N HIS A 244 -10.89 -10.72 24.52
CA HIS A 244 -9.52 -11.10 24.20
C HIS A 244 -9.19 -10.66 22.76
N ILE A 245 -7.97 -10.20 22.51
CA ILE A 245 -7.58 -9.66 21.20
C ILE A 245 -6.38 -10.42 20.67
N PHE A 246 -6.50 -11.02 19.49
CA PHE A 246 -5.41 -11.67 18.78
C PHE A 246 -4.91 -10.75 17.67
N VAL A 247 -3.66 -10.28 17.78
CA VAL A 247 -3.00 -9.47 16.76
C VAL A 247 -2.17 -10.39 15.87
N VAL A 248 -2.65 -10.66 14.66
CA VAL A 248 -2.02 -11.61 13.73
C VAL A 248 -1.20 -10.84 12.71
N ASP A 249 0.10 -11.13 12.68
CA ASP A 249 1.01 -10.62 11.67
C ASP A 249 2.23 -11.52 11.54
N GLU A 250 2.89 -11.48 10.39
CA GLU A 250 4.13 -12.21 10.15
C GLU A 250 5.34 -11.27 10.09
N CYS A 251 6.54 -11.84 10.24
CA CYS A 251 7.78 -11.08 10.16
C CYS A 251 8.81 -11.78 9.28
N SER A 252 9.70 -11.03 8.65
CA SER A 252 10.72 -11.62 7.79
C SER A 252 11.72 -12.53 8.54
N PRO A 253 12.22 -13.61 7.92
CA PRO A 253 13.11 -14.57 8.56
C PRO A 253 14.54 -14.04 8.87
N ARG A 254 14.96 -12.85 8.42
CA ARG A 254 16.38 -12.40 8.42
C ARG A 254 17.13 -12.48 9.79
N ARG A 255 18.26 -13.18 9.84
CA ARG A 255 19.41 -13.08 10.79
C ARG A 255 19.15 -13.06 12.31
N THR A 256 18.23 -13.84 12.87
CA THR A 256 18.21 -14.14 14.32
C THR A 256 17.40 -15.40 14.65
N GLU A 257 17.99 -16.60 14.50
CA GLU A 257 17.35 -17.89 14.88
C GLU A 257 16.99 -17.98 16.37
N ARG A 258 17.59 -17.11 17.19
CA ARG A 258 17.41 -17.07 18.65
C ARG A 258 16.03 -16.56 19.09
N TYR A 259 15.32 -15.80 18.26
CA TYR A 259 14.13 -15.06 18.68
C TYR A 259 12.87 -15.48 17.91
N SER A 260 11.72 -15.47 18.59
CA SER A 260 10.44 -15.40 17.89
C SER A 260 10.21 -13.95 17.48
N LYS A 261 9.91 -13.73 16.20
CA LYS A 261 9.85 -12.39 15.63
C LYS A 261 8.43 -11.87 15.57
N TYR A 262 8.29 -10.57 15.73
CA TYR A 262 7.05 -9.88 15.46
C TYR A 262 7.37 -8.63 14.65
N ALA A 263 6.47 -8.29 13.73
CA ALA A 263 6.59 -7.11 12.89
C ALA A 263 6.76 -5.82 13.72
N ARG A 264 7.45 -4.83 13.14
CA ARG A 264 7.66 -3.52 13.80
C ARG A 264 6.34 -2.84 14.14
N GLY A 265 5.33 -2.98 13.29
CA GLY A 265 3.98 -2.47 13.55
C GLY A 265 3.34 -3.08 14.81
N VAL A 266 3.65 -4.33 15.14
CA VAL A 266 3.14 -4.98 16.36
C VAL A 266 3.69 -4.31 17.63
N ARG A 267 4.96 -3.85 17.63
CA ARG A 267 5.50 -3.03 18.73
C ARG A 267 4.72 -1.72 18.89
N ASP A 268 4.35 -1.09 17.79
CA ASP A 268 3.60 0.16 17.82
C ASP A 268 2.20 -0.05 18.43
N LEU A 269 1.58 -1.21 18.18
CA LEU A 269 0.36 -1.63 18.89
C LEU A 269 0.60 -1.88 20.38
N VAL A 270 1.72 -2.48 20.76
CA VAL A 270 2.08 -2.61 22.19
C VAL A 270 2.16 -1.22 22.84
N ASN A 271 2.82 -0.25 22.20
CA ASN A 271 2.86 1.13 22.67
C ASN A 271 1.44 1.74 22.77
N TRP A 272 0.56 1.44 21.83
CA TRP A 272 -0.85 1.85 21.86
C TRP A 272 -1.61 1.27 23.06
N PHE A 273 -1.45 -0.03 23.33
CA PHE A 273 -2.05 -0.68 24.50
C PHE A 273 -1.50 -0.12 25.81
N MET A 274 -0.26 0.38 25.84
CA MET A 274 0.25 1.11 27.00
C MET A 274 -0.52 2.40 27.26
N VAL A 275 -0.91 3.14 26.22
CA VAL A 275 -1.78 4.31 26.36
C VAL A 275 -3.16 3.91 26.89
N PHE A 276 -3.77 2.90 26.28
CA PHE A 276 -5.09 2.40 26.71
C PHE A 276 -5.07 1.97 28.19
N ASN A 277 -4.07 1.18 28.58
CA ASN A 277 -3.92 0.72 29.95
C ASN A 277 -3.61 1.87 30.92
N ASP A 278 -2.84 2.89 30.52
CA ASP A 278 -2.59 4.07 31.35
C ASP A 278 -3.85 4.87 31.63
N ILE A 279 -4.80 4.94 30.68
CA ILE A 279 -6.11 5.55 30.89
C ILE A 279 -6.96 4.69 31.81
N ARG A 280 -7.05 3.38 31.53
CA ARG A 280 -7.81 2.42 32.36
C ARG A 280 -7.34 2.41 33.82
N ALA A 281 -6.04 2.51 34.05
CA ALA A 281 -5.44 2.53 35.38
C ALA A 281 -5.28 3.94 35.99
N GLU A 282 -5.92 4.97 35.41
CA GLU A 282 -5.86 6.36 35.92
C GLU A 282 -4.43 6.91 36.09
N GLY A 283 -3.48 6.42 35.30
CA GLY A 283 -2.07 6.80 35.38
C GLY A 283 -1.20 5.93 36.30
N ASP A 284 -1.76 4.93 36.98
CA ASP A 284 -1.03 4.01 37.85
C ASP A 284 -0.33 2.89 37.06
N GLY A 285 0.91 3.15 36.67
CA GLY A 285 1.77 2.21 35.96
C GLY A 285 2.04 0.89 36.69
N SER A 286 1.90 0.86 38.03
CA SER A 286 2.21 -0.34 38.81
C SER A 286 1.31 -1.54 38.48
N VAL A 287 0.12 -1.28 37.91
CA VAL A 287 -0.91 -2.27 37.60
C VAL A 287 -0.66 -3.00 36.28
N TYR A 288 0.02 -2.36 35.30
CA TYR A 288 0.10 -2.91 33.93
C TYR A 288 1.49 -2.86 33.30
N GLU A 289 2.43 -2.05 33.78
CA GLU A 289 3.79 -2.01 33.22
C GLU A 289 4.45 -3.39 33.27
N SER A 290 4.32 -4.06 34.42
CA SER A 290 4.84 -5.40 34.62
C SER A 290 4.15 -6.45 33.74
N GLU A 291 3.00 -6.16 33.14
CA GLU A 291 2.21 -7.05 32.26
C GLU A 291 2.43 -6.80 30.76
N SER A 292 3.16 -5.74 30.40
CA SER A 292 3.35 -5.26 29.02
C SER A 292 4.44 -5.99 28.22
N THR A 293 5.32 -6.73 28.90
CA THR A 293 6.55 -7.34 28.35
C THR A 293 7.66 -6.36 27.96
N LEU A 294 7.39 -5.05 27.97
CA LEU A 294 8.36 -4.02 27.60
C LEU A 294 9.48 -3.89 28.66
N PRO A 295 10.69 -3.44 28.26
CA PRO A 295 11.75 -3.10 29.21
C PRO A 295 11.29 -2.00 30.18
N ALA A 296 11.73 -2.08 31.44
CA ALA A 296 11.30 -1.15 32.50
C ALA A 296 11.54 0.34 32.19
N HIS A 297 12.53 0.67 31.35
CA HIS A 297 12.82 2.05 30.96
C HIS A 297 11.97 2.57 29.80
N HIS A 298 11.34 1.69 29.03
CA HIS A 298 10.66 2.05 27.79
C HIS A 298 9.39 2.86 28.04
N PHE A 299 8.57 2.46 29.00
CA PHE A 299 7.32 3.16 29.28
C PHE A 299 7.51 4.58 29.86
N PRO A 300 8.42 4.82 30.84
CA PRO A 300 8.77 6.17 31.27
C PRO A 300 9.24 7.10 30.14
N GLU A 301 9.87 6.54 29.11
CA GLU A 301 10.26 7.29 27.92
C GLU A 301 9.07 7.54 26.99
N LEU A 302 8.27 6.51 26.70
CA LEU A 302 7.08 6.60 25.85
C LEU A 302 6.12 7.69 26.34
N ARG A 303 5.91 7.82 27.66
CA ARG A 303 5.06 8.86 28.27
C ARG A 303 5.48 10.31 27.96
N LYS A 304 6.75 10.53 27.64
CA LYS A 304 7.29 11.85 27.29
C LYS A 304 7.14 12.15 25.80
N TRP A 305 6.81 11.14 24.99
CA TRP A 305 6.70 11.27 23.54
C TRP A 305 5.38 11.94 23.14
N HIS A 306 5.43 12.77 22.09
CA HIS A 306 4.26 13.55 21.68
C HIS A 306 3.11 12.67 21.16
N GLU A 307 3.39 11.59 20.42
CA GLU A 307 2.34 10.69 19.91
C GLU A 307 1.59 9.98 21.05
N TYR A 308 2.28 9.65 22.14
CA TYR A 308 1.64 9.13 23.36
C TYR A 308 0.65 10.15 23.93
N VAL A 309 1.08 11.40 24.10
CA VAL A 309 0.24 12.47 24.65
C VAL A 309 -0.98 12.73 23.78
N ILE A 310 -0.80 12.74 22.45
CA ILE A 310 -1.91 12.97 21.52
C ILE A 310 -2.90 11.81 21.58
N THR A 311 -2.42 10.57 21.49
CA THR A 311 -3.26 9.37 21.57
C THR A 311 -4.02 9.31 22.89
N LYS A 312 -3.37 9.63 24.01
CA LYS A 312 -4.03 9.69 25.32
C LYS A 312 -5.14 10.73 25.36
N ARG A 313 -4.89 11.93 24.82
CA ARG A 313 -5.87 13.02 24.78
C ARG A 313 -7.09 12.71 23.93
N ASP A 314 -6.90 11.98 22.85
CA ASP A 314 -7.99 11.56 21.97
C ASP A 314 -8.81 10.43 22.63
N MET A 315 -8.12 9.38 23.10
CA MET A 315 -8.75 8.18 23.64
C MET A 315 -9.48 8.39 24.97
N GLN A 316 -9.05 9.33 25.82
CA GLN A 316 -9.69 9.60 27.13
C GLN A 316 -11.15 10.06 27.02
N HIS A 317 -11.62 10.46 25.82
CA HIS A 317 -13.01 10.80 25.57
C HIS A 317 -13.92 9.57 25.39
N TYR A 318 -13.33 8.40 25.17
CA TYR A 318 -14.02 7.15 24.82
C TYR A 318 -13.76 6.01 25.81
N VAL A 319 -12.66 6.09 26.59
CA VAL A 319 -12.22 5.02 27.48
C VAL A 319 -12.34 5.46 28.92
N GLU A 320 -13.07 4.66 29.71
CA GLU A 320 -13.27 4.89 31.15
C GLU A 320 -12.26 4.09 31.99
N PRO A 321 -11.97 4.45 33.25
CA PRO A 321 -11.17 3.65 34.16
C PRO A 321 -11.67 2.20 34.36
N GLY A 322 -10.77 1.26 34.61
CA GLY A 322 -11.10 -0.14 34.94
C GLY A 322 -9.97 -1.13 34.66
N ALA A 323 -10.32 -2.39 34.38
CA ALA A 323 -9.33 -3.45 34.15
C ALA A 323 -8.46 -3.18 32.91
N THR A 324 -7.17 -3.53 33.01
CA THR A 324 -6.16 -3.37 31.95
C THR A 324 -5.98 -4.66 31.16
N TYR A 325 -5.39 -4.53 29.97
CA TYR A 325 -5.01 -5.65 29.14
C TYR A 325 -3.62 -6.18 29.48
N ARG A 326 -3.50 -7.50 29.57
CA ARG A 326 -2.23 -8.20 29.61
C ARG A 326 -1.70 -8.42 28.21
N ILE A 327 -0.39 -8.28 28.00
CA ILE A 327 0.25 -8.54 26.71
C ILE A 327 0.95 -9.89 26.76
N ARG A 328 0.61 -10.76 25.80
CA ARG A 328 1.11 -12.14 25.68
C ARG A 328 1.52 -12.42 24.25
N HIS A 329 2.21 -13.54 24.08
CA HIS A 329 2.83 -13.95 22.83
C HIS A 329 2.38 -15.36 22.47
N TRP A 330 2.16 -15.58 21.18
CA TRP A 330 1.99 -16.89 20.61
C TRP A 330 2.72 -17.00 19.27
N ALA A 331 3.36 -18.14 19.09
CA ALA A 331 3.91 -18.63 17.84
C ALA A 331 3.99 -20.17 17.93
N PRO A 332 3.92 -20.90 16.81
CA PRO A 332 4.05 -22.36 16.82
C PRO A 332 5.39 -22.81 17.41
N GLU A 333 6.46 -22.05 17.15
CA GLU A 333 7.79 -22.25 17.72
C GLU A 333 8.21 -21.05 18.60
N LEU A 334 7.44 -20.78 19.68
CA LEU A 334 7.73 -19.67 20.59
C LEU A 334 9.08 -19.87 21.34
N LYS A 335 10.03 -18.98 21.11
CA LYS A 335 11.35 -18.95 21.74
C LYS A 335 11.29 -18.21 23.09
N PRO A 336 12.28 -18.40 23.98
CA PRO A 336 12.31 -17.72 25.29
C PRO A 336 12.31 -16.19 25.21
N GLU A 337 12.81 -15.63 24.11
CA GLU A 337 12.88 -14.20 23.85
C GLU A 337 12.17 -13.88 22.54
N VAL A 338 11.48 -12.73 22.50
CA VAL A 338 10.84 -12.20 21.29
C VAL A 338 11.57 -10.95 20.80
N LEU A 339 11.61 -10.78 19.48
CA LEU A 339 12.12 -9.59 18.82
C LEU A 339 10.96 -8.81 18.21
N MET A 340 10.64 -7.65 18.78
CA MET A 340 9.62 -6.72 18.30
C MET A 340 10.31 -5.50 17.71
N GLY A 341 10.60 -5.53 16.41
CA GLY A 341 11.40 -4.51 15.75
C GLY A 341 12.86 -4.50 16.19
N ASP A 342 13.25 -3.49 16.95
CA ASP A 342 14.58 -3.32 17.55
C ASP A 342 14.65 -3.75 19.03
N MET A 343 13.52 -4.19 19.60
CA MET A 343 13.41 -4.54 21.01
C MET A 343 13.43 -6.06 21.22
N VAL A 344 14.39 -6.54 22.01
CA VAL A 344 14.39 -7.92 22.52
C VAL A 344 13.76 -7.90 23.91
N VAL A 345 12.73 -8.72 24.12
CA VAL A 345 12.08 -8.86 25.43
C VAL A 345 11.82 -10.32 25.77
N PRO A 346 11.66 -10.68 27.05
CA PRO A 346 11.25 -12.02 27.43
C PRO A 346 9.90 -12.38 26.83
N SER A 347 9.82 -13.56 26.23
CA SER A 347 8.54 -14.12 25.80
C SER A 347 7.61 -14.31 26.99
N ARG A 348 6.32 -14.17 26.74
CA ARG A 348 5.25 -14.43 27.71
C ARG A 348 4.14 -15.20 27.02
N PRO A 349 4.12 -16.53 27.11
CA PRO A 349 3.15 -17.35 26.40
C PRO A 349 1.72 -16.95 26.75
N ALA A 350 0.82 -17.03 25.77
CA ALA A 350 -0.61 -16.94 26.01
C ALA A 350 -1.06 -18.06 26.96
N GLU A 351 -1.83 -17.70 27.98
CA GLU A 351 -2.27 -18.61 29.03
C GLU A 351 -3.70 -19.09 28.72
N MET A 352 -3.89 -20.41 28.66
CA MET A 352 -5.21 -21.01 28.46
C MET A 352 -6.04 -20.89 29.75
N GLY A 353 -7.35 -20.68 29.62
CA GLY A 353 -8.29 -20.78 30.75
C GLY A 353 -8.30 -19.60 31.72
N LYS A 354 -7.61 -18.48 31.40
CA LYS A 354 -7.66 -17.26 32.22
C LYS A 354 -8.55 -16.21 31.57
N ASP A 355 -9.52 -15.72 32.33
CA ASP A 355 -10.56 -14.79 31.84
C ASP A 355 -10.16 -13.30 31.95
N ALA A 356 -8.89 -13.01 32.25
CA ALA A 356 -8.38 -11.64 32.31
C ALA A 356 -8.22 -11.07 30.88
N PRO A 357 -8.64 -9.82 30.60
CA PRO A 357 -8.48 -9.20 29.29
C PRO A 357 -7.03 -9.30 28.81
N THR A 358 -6.84 -9.90 27.63
CA THR A 358 -5.52 -10.26 27.14
C THR A 358 -5.40 -9.94 25.66
N VAL A 359 -4.31 -9.31 25.28
CA VAL A 359 -3.85 -9.14 23.91
C VAL A 359 -2.78 -10.19 23.65
N VAL A 360 -2.98 -11.01 22.62
CA VAL A 360 -2.02 -12.01 22.17
C VAL A 360 -1.41 -11.55 20.86
N LEU A 361 -0.14 -11.20 20.91
CA LEU A 361 0.69 -10.95 19.73
C LEU A 361 0.97 -12.32 19.09
N THR A 362 0.54 -12.48 17.85
CA THR A 362 0.47 -13.77 17.17
C THR A 362 1.31 -13.73 15.90
N ASN A 363 2.32 -14.60 15.83
CA ASN A 363 3.07 -14.85 14.61
C ASN A 363 2.92 -16.33 14.23
N PRO A 364 2.12 -16.66 13.20
CA PRO A 364 1.86 -18.03 12.79
C PRO A 364 3.01 -18.68 12.01
N ALA A 365 4.02 -17.92 11.57
CA ALA A 365 5.10 -18.45 10.74
C ALA A 365 6.01 -19.45 11.47
N ILE A 366 6.37 -20.54 10.78
CA ILE A 366 7.33 -21.56 11.23
C ILE A 366 8.66 -21.38 10.50
N TYR A 367 9.59 -20.59 11.03
CA TYR A 367 10.78 -20.20 10.28
C TYR A 367 11.76 -21.33 9.90
N ARG A 368 11.62 -22.51 10.50
CA ARG A 368 12.46 -23.66 10.20
C ARG A 368 12.16 -24.22 8.80
N THR A 369 13.21 -24.44 8.01
CA THR A 369 13.14 -24.99 6.64
C THR A 369 13.84 -26.33 6.48
N GLU A 370 14.51 -26.81 7.53
CA GLU A 370 15.30 -28.05 7.53
C GLU A 370 15.02 -28.86 8.81
N GLY A 371 15.23 -30.18 8.75
CA GLY A 371 15.03 -31.12 9.86
C GLY A 371 14.17 -32.32 9.47
N ASP A 372 14.49 -33.50 10.01
CA ASP A 372 13.79 -34.75 9.68
C ASP A 372 12.35 -34.79 10.22
N ASP A 373 12.08 -34.03 11.28
CA ASP A 373 10.77 -33.87 11.92
C ASP A 373 9.93 -32.74 11.28
N LEU A 374 10.41 -32.09 10.22
CA LEU A 374 9.68 -31.02 9.57
C LEU A 374 8.42 -31.58 8.88
N PRO A 375 7.22 -31.05 9.19
CA PRO A 375 5.98 -31.42 8.53
C PRO A 375 6.09 -31.34 7.01
N GLU A 376 5.46 -32.28 6.30
CA GLU A 376 5.51 -32.35 4.83
C GLU A 376 5.17 -31.00 4.14
N PRO A 377 4.13 -30.25 4.55
CA PRO A 377 3.80 -28.97 3.90
C PRO A 377 4.90 -27.91 3.99
N LEU A 378 5.87 -28.05 4.90
CA LEU A 378 6.95 -27.09 5.09
C LEU A 378 8.23 -27.48 4.33
N ARG A 379 8.34 -28.71 3.82
CA ARG A 379 9.57 -29.20 3.17
C ARG A 379 9.78 -28.53 1.81
N GLY A 380 10.96 -27.92 1.61
CA GLY A 380 11.32 -27.26 0.35
C GLY A 380 10.55 -25.96 0.08
N THR A 381 9.98 -25.35 1.12
CA THR A 381 9.23 -24.09 1.07
C THR A 381 9.98 -22.97 1.80
N ARG A 382 9.50 -21.73 1.69
CA ARG A 382 10.13 -20.55 2.30
C ARG A 382 9.15 -19.83 3.24
N PRO A 383 9.51 -19.58 4.51
CA PRO A 383 8.71 -18.69 5.36
C PRO A 383 8.59 -17.32 4.71
N TYR A 384 7.45 -16.66 4.91
CA TYR A 384 7.27 -15.27 4.49
C TYR A 384 7.28 -15.10 2.95
N TYR A 385 6.96 -16.17 2.20
CA TYR A 385 7.04 -16.20 0.73
C TYR A 385 6.15 -15.16 0.06
N PHE A 386 4.94 -14.96 0.58
CA PHE A 386 3.92 -14.08 -0.01
C PHE A 386 4.01 -12.62 0.43
N ASN A 387 5.19 -12.13 0.90
CA ASN A 387 5.26 -10.78 1.51
C ASN A 387 5.01 -9.60 0.68
N ASP A 388 5.67 -9.73 -0.42
CA ASP A 388 5.87 -8.70 -1.35
C ASP A 388 5.39 -9.40 -2.62
N PRO A 389 4.06 -9.62 -2.76
CA PRO A 389 3.49 -10.22 -3.96
C PRO A 389 3.94 -9.46 -5.22
N GLU A 390 4.25 -8.16 -5.10
CA GLU A 390 4.87 -7.31 -6.12
C GLU A 390 6.25 -7.77 -6.60
N TYR A 391 6.96 -8.61 -5.84
CA TYR A 391 8.20 -9.26 -6.30
C TYR A 391 7.94 -10.54 -7.10
N ARG A 392 6.70 -11.05 -7.10
CA ARG A 392 6.29 -12.25 -7.81
C ARG A 392 5.57 -11.91 -9.10
N VAL A 393 4.57 -11.04 -8.98
CA VAL A 393 3.72 -10.57 -10.05
C VAL A 393 3.66 -9.05 -9.93
N ARG A 394 3.92 -8.36 -11.03
CA ARG A 394 3.74 -6.93 -11.13
C ARG A 394 3.17 -6.64 -12.50
N GLU A 395 2.03 -5.97 -12.51
CA GLU A 395 1.38 -5.54 -13.73
C GLU A 395 2.32 -4.64 -14.55
N LYS A 396 2.29 -4.81 -15.86
CA LYS A 396 3.01 -3.92 -16.77
C LYS A 396 2.02 -2.93 -17.38
N ILE A 397 2.24 -1.64 -17.15
CA ILE A 397 1.48 -0.58 -17.82
C ILE A 397 2.20 -0.23 -19.13
N VAL A 398 1.52 -0.43 -20.25
CA VAL A 398 2.05 -0.18 -21.59
C VAL A 398 1.37 1.06 -22.19
N PRO A 399 2.14 2.03 -22.73
CA PRO A 399 1.59 3.19 -23.44
C PRO A 399 1.24 2.87 -24.89
N GLY A 400 0.25 3.58 -25.42
CA GLY A 400 -0.15 3.51 -26.81
C GLY A 400 -1.26 4.50 -27.15
N PHE A 401 -1.94 4.25 -28.27
CA PHE A 401 -3.11 5.02 -28.67
C PHE A 401 -4.38 4.17 -28.67
N GLY A 402 -5.52 4.81 -28.46
CA GLY A 402 -6.83 4.20 -28.66
C GLY A 402 -7.81 5.21 -29.24
N ALA A 403 -9.11 4.91 -29.13
CA ALA A 403 -10.16 5.76 -29.69
C ALA A 403 -10.13 7.18 -29.09
N HIS A 404 -9.65 7.32 -27.84
CA HIS A 404 -9.62 8.59 -27.11
C HIS A 404 -8.22 9.19 -26.97
N GLY A 405 -7.33 8.95 -27.94
CA GLY A 405 -6.00 9.54 -27.95
C GLY A 405 -4.97 8.67 -27.24
N PHE A 406 -4.10 9.29 -26.45
CA PHE A 406 -3.13 8.55 -25.65
C PHE A 406 -3.86 7.73 -24.58
N GLU A 407 -3.58 6.43 -24.55
CA GLU A 407 -4.16 5.47 -23.63
C GLU A 407 -3.09 4.54 -23.08
N THR A 408 -3.41 3.85 -21.98
CA THR A 408 -2.58 2.79 -21.43
C THR A 408 -3.35 1.47 -21.37
N ARG A 409 -2.61 0.37 -21.35
CA ARG A 409 -3.14 -0.98 -21.11
C ARG A 409 -2.37 -1.64 -19.99
N VAL A 410 -3.07 -2.44 -19.21
CA VAL A 410 -2.44 -3.38 -18.27
C VAL A 410 -2.13 -4.65 -19.03
N VAL A 411 -0.90 -5.14 -18.93
CA VAL A 411 -0.48 -6.42 -19.51
C VAL A 411 -0.09 -7.38 -18.40
N GLY A 412 -0.66 -8.58 -18.45
CA GLY A 412 -0.54 -9.60 -17.42
C GLY A 412 -1.42 -9.34 -16.21
N PRO A 413 -1.44 -10.27 -15.24
CA PRO A 413 -2.24 -10.15 -14.04
C PRO A 413 -1.73 -9.02 -13.15
N THR A 414 -2.68 -8.37 -12.47
CA THR A 414 -2.39 -7.45 -11.38
C THR A 414 -1.89 -8.20 -10.14
N THR A 415 -1.16 -7.47 -9.31
CA THR A 415 -0.74 -7.98 -8.00
C THR A 415 -1.93 -8.46 -7.16
N ASP A 416 -3.07 -7.75 -7.23
CA ASP A 416 -4.30 -8.08 -6.49
C ASP A 416 -4.95 -9.37 -6.98
N GLU A 417 -5.00 -9.60 -8.29
CA GLU A 417 -5.49 -10.86 -8.87
C GLU A 417 -4.63 -12.05 -8.44
N TYR A 418 -3.30 -11.88 -8.40
CA TYR A 418 -2.39 -12.89 -7.87
C TYR A 418 -2.65 -13.18 -6.39
N VAL A 419 -2.88 -12.14 -5.57
CA VAL A 419 -3.21 -12.30 -4.15
C VAL A 419 -4.50 -13.08 -3.96
N ILE A 420 -5.54 -12.76 -4.73
CA ILE A 420 -6.82 -13.49 -4.70
C ILE A 420 -6.62 -14.96 -5.09
N ALA A 421 -5.88 -15.24 -6.17
CA ALA A 421 -5.63 -16.60 -6.62
C ALA A 421 -4.88 -17.43 -5.55
N ALA A 422 -3.82 -16.86 -4.96
CA ALA A 422 -3.07 -17.51 -3.90
C ALA A 422 -3.93 -17.76 -2.64
N ARG A 423 -4.74 -16.78 -2.23
CA ARG A 423 -5.66 -16.91 -1.09
C ARG A 423 -6.67 -18.04 -1.29
N LEU A 424 -7.32 -18.08 -2.46
CA LEU A 424 -8.27 -19.14 -2.80
C LEU A 424 -7.61 -20.53 -2.80
N GLN A 425 -6.34 -20.62 -3.18
CA GLN A 425 -5.60 -21.87 -3.10
C GLN A 425 -5.27 -22.23 -1.64
N ILE A 426 -4.88 -21.26 -0.80
CA ILE A 426 -4.69 -21.48 0.65
C ILE A 426 -5.98 -22.01 1.29
N GLU A 427 -7.13 -21.40 0.99
CA GLU A 427 -8.45 -21.86 1.49
C GLU A 427 -8.73 -23.33 1.15
N LYS A 428 -8.41 -23.75 -0.08
CA LYS A 428 -8.55 -25.16 -0.51
C LYS A 428 -7.62 -26.09 0.26
N GLU A 429 -6.37 -25.69 0.46
CA GLU A 429 -5.38 -26.50 1.20
C GLU A 429 -5.75 -26.60 2.69
N ILE A 430 -6.29 -25.53 3.30
CA ILE A 430 -6.84 -25.56 4.67
C ILE A 430 -7.98 -26.57 4.77
N ALA A 431 -8.96 -26.51 3.85
CA ALA A 431 -10.08 -27.45 3.84
C ALA A 431 -9.59 -28.90 3.74
N ALA A 432 -8.67 -29.19 2.83
CA ALA A 432 -8.08 -30.52 2.67
C ALA A 432 -7.37 -31.03 3.94
N MET A 433 -6.64 -30.15 4.64
CA MET A 433 -5.96 -30.52 5.90
C MET A 433 -6.94 -30.82 7.03
N LEU A 434 -8.05 -30.09 7.10
CA LEU A 434 -9.07 -30.31 8.13
C LEU A 434 -9.88 -31.58 7.86
N ASP A 435 -10.31 -31.81 6.61
CA ASP A 435 -11.06 -33.01 6.20
C ASP A 435 -10.22 -34.30 6.38
N GLY A 436 -8.92 -34.24 6.06
CA GLY A 436 -8.00 -35.36 6.27
C GLY A 436 -7.76 -35.70 7.76
N THR A 437 -8.05 -34.77 8.67
CA THR A 437 -7.89 -34.99 10.12
C THR A 437 -9.11 -35.74 10.70
N GLU A 438 -10.30 -35.61 10.12
CA GLU A 438 -11.51 -36.34 10.56
C GLU A 438 -11.51 -37.83 10.21
N GLN A 439 -10.72 -38.27 9.22
CA GLN A 439 -10.62 -39.69 8.83
C GLN A 439 -9.59 -40.50 9.64
N ALA A 440 -8.81 -39.85 10.51
CA ALA A 440 -7.75 -40.48 11.32
C ALA A 440 -8.06 -40.52 12.83
N GLY A 441 -9.27 -40.09 13.24
CA GLY A 441 -9.74 -40.02 14.64
C GLY A 441 -10.53 -41.23 15.11
#